data_AF-A0A7K1IYK1-F1
#
_entry.id   AF-A0A7K1IYK1-F1
#
_cell.length_a   1.000
_cell.length_b   1.000
_cell.length_c   1.000
_cell.angle_alpha   90.00
_cell.angle_beta   90.00
_cell.angle_gamma   90.00
#
_symmetry.space_group_name_H-M   'P 1'
#
loop_
_entity.id
_entity.type
_entity.pdbx_description
1 polymer ?
#
loop_
_entity_poly.entity_id
_entity_poly.type
_entity_poly.pdbx_seq_one_letter_code
_entity_poly.pdbx_strand_id
1 'polypeptide(L)'
;MSDLFSDSSLAIIERQIDEWLAKMKSEDEVILAIDHGDPDPAYRARWYVRMKGDTKDFITVWLTLGQRTLRYETYVMPAPEENIAEFNENLLRRNDNLIGVHFSLGLEDAVYLRGELPLSGLAELEVDRIVGSIYAHVEQCFRPLLSIGFASRFKNQ
;
A
#
# COMPACT_ATOMS: atom_id res chain seq x y z
N MET A 1 -25.26 15.55 7.24
CA MET A 1 -24.29 16.46 7.89
C MET A 1 -23.03 16.41 7.05
N SER A 2 -22.50 17.57 6.66
CA SER A 2 -21.38 17.65 5.72
C SER A 2 -20.07 17.45 6.48
N ASP A 3 -19.65 16.20 6.65
CA ASP A 3 -18.33 15.84 7.18
C ASP A 3 -17.25 16.09 6.11
N LEU A 4 -17.12 17.35 5.67
CA LEU A 4 -16.04 17.82 4.80
C LEU A 4 -15.01 18.50 5.70
N PHE A 5 -13.74 18.08 5.59
CA PHE A 5 -12.65 18.84 6.18
C PHE A 5 -12.43 20.12 5.36
N SER A 6 -12.18 21.25 6.02
CA SER A 6 -11.84 22.48 5.33
C SER A 6 -10.43 22.39 4.71
N ASP A 7 -10.14 23.24 3.72
CA ASP A 7 -8.80 23.32 3.12
C ASP A 7 -7.71 23.62 4.16
N SER A 8 -8.03 24.42 5.18
CA SER A 8 -7.11 24.70 6.29
C SER A 8 -6.85 23.47 7.15
N SER A 9 -7.87 22.68 7.46
CA SER A 9 -7.71 21.43 8.20
C SER A 9 -6.92 20.40 7.40
N LEU A 10 -7.18 20.28 6.10
CA LEU A 10 -6.43 19.38 5.22
C LEU A 10 -4.96 19.78 5.08
N ALA A 11 -4.64 21.08 5.08
CA ALA A 11 -3.26 21.57 5.09
C ALA A 11 -2.52 21.22 6.39
N ILE A 12 -3.22 21.19 7.53
CA ILE A 12 -2.65 20.72 8.80
C ILE A 12 -2.38 19.22 8.72
N ILE A 13 -3.35 18.44 8.26
CA ILE A 13 -3.21 16.98 8.09
C ILE A 13 -2.05 16.61 7.17
N GLU A 14 -1.91 17.32 6.05
CA GLU A 14 -0.81 17.12 5.10
C GLU A 14 0.56 17.31 5.78
N ARG A 15 0.74 18.40 6.54
CA ARG A 15 1.96 18.65 7.31
C ARG A 15 2.21 17.61 8.40
N GLN A 16 1.15 17.15 9.08
CA GLN A 16 1.28 16.09 10.07
C GLN A 16 1.77 14.79 9.44
N ILE A 17 1.24 14.42 8.28
CA ILE A 17 1.70 13.24 7.53
C ILE A 17 3.17 13.42 7.12
N ASP A 18 3.59 14.60 6.64
CA ASP A 18 4.99 14.87 6.33
C ASP A 18 5.90 14.63 7.55
N GLU A 19 5.53 15.16 8.72
CA GLU A 19 6.28 15.01 9.96
C GLU A 19 6.37 13.54 10.42
N TRP A 20 5.24 12.82 10.40
CA TRP A 20 5.19 11.41 10.79
C TRP A 20 6.03 10.53 9.86
N LEU A 21 5.92 10.73 8.55
CA LEU A 21 6.71 9.99 7.57
C LEU A 21 8.21 10.30 7.71
N ALA A 22 8.58 11.57 7.89
CA ALA A 22 9.98 11.96 8.12
C ALA A 22 10.55 11.29 9.37
N LYS A 23 9.76 11.22 10.45
CA LYS A 23 10.14 10.52 11.67
C LYS A 23 10.31 9.02 11.43
N MET A 24 9.35 8.35 10.81
CA MET A 24 9.46 6.92 10.45
C MET A 24 10.75 6.63 9.68
N LYS A 25 11.06 7.45 8.66
CA LYS A 25 12.29 7.32 7.88
C LYS A 25 13.57 7.45 8.71
N SER A 26 13.54 8.26 9.77
CA SER A 26 14.70 8.43 10.65
C SER A 26 14.89 7.28 11.64
N GLU A 27 13.84 6.50 11.91
CA GLU A 27 13.84 5.43 12.90
C GLU A 27 14.02 4.04 12.27
N ASP A 28 13.64 3.86 11.00
CA ASP A 28 13.67 2.56 10.30
C ASP A 28 14.58 2.56 9.05
N GLU A 29 15.68 1.80 9.11
CA GLU A 29 16.62 1.62 8.00
C GLU A 29 16.02 0.88 6.80
N VAL A 30 14.90 0.17 6.97
CA VAL A 30 14.16 -0.48 5.88
C VAL A 30 13.58 0.58 4.93
N ILE A 31 13.28 1.79 5.41
CA ILE A 31 12.70 2.88 4.62
C ILE A 31 13.79 3.62 3.83
N LEU A 32 13.94 3.22 2.58
CA LEU A 32 14.95 3.76 1.68
C LEU A 32 14.64 5.18 1.20
N ALA A 33 13.36 5.50 0.94
CA ALA A 33 12.96 6.82 0.44
C ALA A 33 11.51 7.15 0.83
N ILE A 34 11.28 8.44 1.07
CA ILE A 34 9.95 9.04 1.17
C ILE A 34 9.98 10.33 0.37
N ASP A 35 9.01 10.53 -0.51
CA ASP A 35 8.86 11.77 -1.26
C ASP A 35 7.40 12.00 -1.65
N HIS A 36 7.10 13.21 -2.10
CA HIS A 36 5.81 13.54 -2.70
C HIS A 36 5.71 12.95 -4.11
N GLY A 37 4.53 12.46 -4.45
CA GLY A 37 4.15 12.15 -5.81
C GLY A 37 3.86 13.43 -6.60
N ASP A 38 3.74 13.29 -7.91
CA ASP A 38 3.43 14.42 -8.77
C ASP A 38 2.06 15.04 -8.38
N PRO A 39 1.96 16.38 -8.39
CA PRO A 39 0.70 17.07 -8.15
C PRO A 39 -0.37 16.65 -9.17
N ASP A 40 -1.57 16.34 -8.68
CA ASP A 40 -2.71 15.94 -9.51
C ASP A 40 -3.99 16.58 -8.94
N PRO A 41 -4.84 17.23 -9.77
CA PRO A 41 -6.11 17.80 -9.30
C PRO A 41 -7.07 16.79 -8.64
N ALA A 42 -6.90 15.48 -8.87
CA ALA A 42 -7.74 14.43 -8.32
C ALA A 42 -7.53 14.19 -6.82
N TYR A 43 -6.42 14.67 -6.24
CA TYR A 43 -6.11 14.53 -4.83
C TYR A 43 -5.38 15.77 -4.30
N ARG A 44 -5.33 15.91 -2.98
CA ARG A 44 -4.66 17.07 -2.37
C ARG A 44 -3.14 16.89 -2.38
N ALA A 45 -2.71 15.75 -1.88
CA ALA A 45 -1.31 15.39 -1.73
C ALA A 45 -1.18 13.88 -1.88
N ARG A 46 -0.02 13.45 -2.35
CA ARG A 46 0.31 12.03 -2.48
C ARG A 46 1.75 11.84 -2.07
N TRP A 47 2.03 10.79 -1.32
CA TRP A 47 3.36 10.38 -0.93
C TRP A 47 3.63 8.98 -1.44
N TYR A 48 4.91 8.65 -1.57
CA TYR A 48 5.34 7.26 -1.59
C TYR A 48 6.35 6.98 -0.49
N VAL A 49 6.25 5.78 0.09
CA VAL A 49 7.21 5.23 1.04
C VAL A 49 7.81 4.00 0.38
N ARG A 50 9.10 4.08 0.02
CA ARG A 50 9.83 2.98 -0.61
C ARG A 50 10.67 2.27 0.42
N MET A 51 10.40 0.98 0.59
CA MET A 51 11.05 0.09 1.53
C MET A 51 11.86 -0.98 0.81
N LYS A 52 12.94 -1.45 1.45
CA LYS A 52 13.69 -2.64 1.03
C LYS A 52 12.96 -3.90 1.49
N GLY A 53 12.55 -4.76 0.57
CA GLY A 53 11.99 -6.06 0.95
C GLY A 53 13.05 -7.15 1.03
N ASP A 54 12.70 -8.25 1.69
CA ASP A 54 13.53 -9.45 1.81
C ASP A 54 13.25 -10.42 0.65
N THR A 55 11.99 -10.56 0.27
CA THR A 55 11.55 -11.40 -0.85
C THR A 55 11.27 -10.61 -2.11
N LYS A 56 10.73 -9.39 -1.99
CA LYS A 56 10.53 -8.47 -3.12
C LYS A 56 11.58 -7.36 -3.01
N ASP A 57 12.36 -7.10 -4.06
CA ASP A 57 13.47 -6.11 -4.00
C ASP A 57 13.06 -4.77 -3.36
N PHE A 58 11.89 -4.26 -3.74
CA PHE A 58 11.32 -3.04 -3.16
C PHE A 58 9.81 -3.14 -3.01
N ILE A 59 9.31 -2.60 -1.90
CA ILE A 59 7.90 -2.41 -1.63
C ILE A 59 7.65 -0.91 -1.54
N THR A 60 6.80 -0.39 -2.45
CA THR A 60 6.45 1.03 -2.46
C THR A 60 4.99 1.20 -2.07
N VAL A 61 4.73 1.85 -0.94
CA VAL A 61 3.39 2.20 -0.48
C VAL A 61 3.08 3.62 -0.91
N TRP A 62 2.01 3.79 -1.65
CA TRP A 62 1.47 5.10 -2.00
C TRP A 62 0.42 5.50 -0.97
N LEU A 63 0.50 6.74 -0.49
CA LEU A 63 -0.49 7.35 0.39
C LEU A 63 -1.11 8.52 -0.37
N THR A 64 -2.44 8.58 -0.48
CA THR A 64 -3.15 9.63 -1.22
C THR A 64 -4.16 10.30 -0.30
N LEU A 65 -3.90 11.56 0.03
CA LEU A 65 -4.79 12.38 0.84
C LEU A 65 -5.93 12.93 -0.03
N GLY A 66 -7.13 12.43 0.21
CA GLY A 66 -8.36 12.98 -0.33
C GLY A 66 -9.01 14.00 0.60
N GLN A 67 -10.27 14.31 0.33
CA GLN A 67 -11.07 15.23 1.14
C GLN A 67 -11.55 14.64 2.48
N ARG A 68 -11.59 13.30 2.59
CA ARG A 68 -12.17 12.59 3.75
C ARG A 68 -11.41 11.35 4.19
N THR A 69 -10.59 10.79 3.31
CA THR A 69 -9.85 9.56 3.56
C THR A 69 -8.40 9.74 3.15
N LEU A 70 -7.53 9.04 3.86
CA LEU A 70 -6.20 8.71 3.39
C LEU A 70 -6.29 7.34 2.72
N ARG A 71 -6.22 7.30 1.40
CA ARG A 71 -6.15 6.05 0.64
C ARG A 71 -4.71 5.57 0.59
N TYR A 72 -4.52 4.26 0.59
CA TYR A 72 -3.20 3.68 0.49
C TYR A 72 -3.20 2.43 -0.39
N GLU A 73 -2.12 2.27 -1.15
CA GLU A 73 -1.98 1.14 -2.05
C GLU A 73 -0.52 0.77 -2.29
N THR A 74 -0.28 -0.49 -2.60
CA THR A 74 1.00 -0.95 -3.14
C THR A 74 0.78 -1.90 -4.31
N TYR A 75 1.68 -1.82 -5.29
CA TYR A 75 1.78 -2.79 -6.36
C TYR A 75 2.48 -4.05 -5.84
N VAL A 76 1.80 -5.19 -5.90
CA VAL A 76 2.35 -6.46 -5.44
C VAL A 76 3.10 -7.12 -6.58
N MET A 77 2.42 -7.40 -7.69
CA MET A 77 2.96 -8.14 -8.84
C MET A 77 2.08 -7.97 -10.09
N PRO A 78 2.57 -8.29 -11.31
CA PRO A 78 1.74 -8.22 -12.51
C PRO A 78 0.71 -9.35 -12.53
N ALA A 79 -0.19 -9.34 -13.51
CA ALA A 79 -1.17 -10.40 -13.70
C ALA A 79 -0.49 -11.79 -13.75
N PRO A 80 -1.07 -12.82 -13.11
CA PRO A 80 -0.54 -14.17 -13.19
C PRO A 80 -0.59 -14.70 -14.64
N GLU A 81 0.46 -15.39 -15.07
CA GLU A 81 0.54 -16.02 -16.39
C GLU A 81 -0.02 -17.46 -16.36
N GLU A 82 -0.03 -18.08 -15.18
CA GLU A 82 -0.41 -19.48 -14.95
C GLU A 82 -1.39 -19.59 -13.78
N ASN A 83 -2.15 -20.69 -13.73
CA ASN A 83 -3.03 -21.06 -12.60
C ASN A 83 -3.97 -19.93 -12.12
N ILE A 84 -4.51 -19.14 -13.04
CA ILE A 84 -5.26 -17.89 -12.76
C ILE A 84 -6.40 -18.11 -11.76
N ALA A 85 -7.18 -19.19 -11.91
CA ALA A 85 -8.29 -19.49 -11.02
C ALA A 85 -7.82 -19.75 -9.57
N GLU A 86 -6.79 -20.60 -9.42
CA GLU A 86 -6.18 -20.89 -8.12
C GLU A 86 -5.53 -19.65 -7.50
N PHE A 87 -4.85 -18.84 -8.32
CA PHE A 87 -4.24 -17.59 -7.91
C PHE A 87 -5.29 -16.62 -7.34
N ASN A 88 -6.37 -16.39 -8.08
CA ASN A 88 -7.45 -15.49 -7.66
C ASN A 88 -8.19 -16.02 -6.42
N GLU A 89 -8.42 -17.33 -6.33
CA GLU A 89 -8.98 -17.94 -5.12
C GLU A 89 -8.06 -17.72 -3.91
N ASN A 90 -6.74 -17.84 -4.09
CA ASN A 90 -5.76 -17.56 -3.04
C ASN A 90 -5.85 -16.12 -2.54
N LEU A 91 -5.96 -15.14 -3.44
CA LEU A 91 -6.15 -13.73 -3.08
C LEU A 91 -7.44 -13.51 -2.28
N LEU A 92 -8.56 -14.07 -2.75
CA LEU A 92 -9.87 -13.92 -2.10
C LEU A 92 -9.88 -14.56 -0.70
N ARG A 93 -9.27 -15.74 -0.53
CA ARG A 93 -9.16 -16.38 0.78
C ARG A 93 -8.29 -15.60 1.76
N ARG A 94 -7.23 -14.93 1.28
CA ARG A 94 -6.40 -14.06 2.13
C ARG A 94 -7.17 -12.85 2.61
N ASN A 95 -8.03 -12.26 1.77
CA ASN A 95 -8.82 -11.08 2.13
C ASN A 95 -9.66 -11.28 3.40
N ASP A 96 -10.10 -12.49 3.71
CA ASP A 96 -10.86 -12.80 4.94
C ASP A 96 -10.08 -12.53 6.25
N ASN A 97 -8.74 -12.59 6.19
CA ASN A 97 -7.87 -12.42 7.35
C ASN A 97 -7.12 -11.08 7.36
N LEU A 98 -7.30 -10.24 6.33
CA LEU A 98 -6.63 -8.95 6.23
C LEU A 98 -7.45 -7.87 6.96
N ILE A 99 -6.74 -6.98 7.67
CA ILE A 99 -7.36 -5.88 8.42
C ILE A 99 -6.90 -4.56 7.84
N GLY A 100 -7.86 -3.74 7.39
CA GLY A 100 -7.59 -2.43 6.80
C GLY A 100 -7.07 -2.47 5.36
N VAL A 101 -6.62 -3.62 4.87
CA VAL A 101 -6.18 -3.84 3.49
C VAL A 101 -6.93 -4.99 2.83
N HIS A 102 -6.96 -4.99 1.50
CA HIS A 102 -7.48 -6.09 0.69
C HIS A 102 -6.74 -6.17 -0.65
N PHE A 103 -6.60 -7.38 -1.18
CA PHE A 103 -6.16 -7.60 -2.55
C PHE A 103 -7.23 -7.15 -3.54
N SER A 104 -6.79 -6.49 -4.60
CA SER A 104 -7.62 -6.08 -5.73
C SER A 104 -6.82 -6.12 -7.03
N LEU A 105 -7.51 -6.19 -8.15
CA LEU A 105 -6.91 -6.09 -9.48
C LEU A 105 -6.92 -4.63 -9.95
N GLY A 106 -5.83 -4.21 -10.57
CA GLY A 106 -5.67 -2.89 -11.19
C GLY A 106 -5.66 -2.98 -12.71
N LEU A 107 -5.03 -1.99 -13.35
CA LEU A 107 -4.83 -1.99 -14.79
C LEU A 107 -3.98 -3.22 -15.20
N GLU A 108 -4.28 -3.80 -16.37
CA GLU A 108 -3.62 -5.01 -16.89
C GLU A 108 -3.69 -6.20 -15.90
N ASP A 109 -4.77 -6.27 -15.10
CA ASP A 109 -4.98 -7.29 -14.07
C ASP A 109 -3.82 -7.42 -13.06
N ALA A 110 -3.01 -6.36 -12.92
CA ALA A 110 -1.97 -6.29 -11.92
C ALA A 110 -2.55 -6.36 -10.52
N VAL A 111 -1.85 -7.02 -9.61
CA VAL A 111 -2.32 -7.24 -8.24
C VAL A 111 -1.85 -6.11 -7.34
N TYR A 112 -2.80 -5.53 -6.63
CA TYR A 112 -2.57 -4.49 -5.64
C TYR A 112 -3.05 -4.93 -4.27
N LEU A 113 -2.41 -4.43 -3.23
CA LEU A 113 -2.91 -4.44 -1.87
C LEU A 113 -3.33 -3.00 -1.54
N ARG A 114 -4.62 -2.79 -1.21
CA ARG A 114 -5.23 -1.46 -1.07
C ARG A 114 -6.02 -1.33 0.21
N GLY A 115 -6.17 -0.09 0.70
CA GLY A 115 -7.08 0.24 1.78
C GLY A 115 -7.32 1.74 1.88
N GLU A 116 -8.14 2.12 2.84
CA GLU A 116 -8.42 3.52 3.14
C GLU A 116 -8.69 3.73 4.63
N LEU A 117 -8.33 4.91 5.13
CA LEU A 117 -8.55 5.33 6.50
C LEU A 117 -9.34 6.65 6.51
N PRO A 118 -10.50 6.73 7.16
CA PRO A 118 -11.18 8.00 7.39
C PRO A 118 -10.29 8.97 8.16
N LEU A 119 -10.22 10.23 7.72
CA LEU A 119 -9.38 11.25 8.36
C LEU A 119 -9.78 11.53 9.82
N SER A 120 -11.01 11.21 10.22
CA SER A 120 -11.45 11.28 11.61
C SER A 120 -10.73 10.29 12.54
N GLY A 121 -10.18 9.21 12.00
CA GLY A 121 -9.37 8.23 12.72
C GLY A 121 -7.88 8.31 12.40
N LEU A 122 -7.43 9.36 11.71
CA LEU A 122 -6.02 9.51 11.34
C LEU A 122 -5.18 9.86 12.57
N ALA A 123 -4.13 9.09 12.80
CA ALA A 123 -3.11 9.32 13.81
C ALA A 123 -1.76 8.78 13.33
N GLU A 124 -0.67 9.27 13.93
CA GLU A 124 0.70 8.80 13.64
C GLU A 124 0.82 7.27 13.67
N LEU A 125 0.31 6.65 14.73
CA LEU A 125 0.34 5.19 14.91
C LEU A 125 -0.44 4.45 13.82
N GLU A 126 -1.50 5.04 13.26
CA GLU A 126 -2.24 4.41 12.17
C GLU A 126 -1.45 4.45 10.86
N VAL A 127 -0.73 5.54 10.58
CA VAL A 127 0.15 5.64 9.39
C VAL A 127 1.28 4.60 9.48
N ASP A 128 1.92 4.50 10.64
CA ASP A 128 2.94 3.49 10.92
C ASP A 128 2.38 2.06 10.73
N ARG A 129 1.24 1.77 11.36
CA ARG A 129 0.54 0.48 11.23
C ARG A 129 0.20 0.14 9.78
N ILE A 130 -0.28 1.11 9.00
CA ILE A 130 -0.62 0.90 7.58
C ILE A 130 0.63 0.52 6.78
N VAL A 131 1.71 1.28 6.89
CA VAL A 131 2.94 1.02 6.14
C VAL A 131 3.55 -0.34 6.54
N GLY A 132 3.66 -0.59 7.85
CA GLY A 132 4.22 -1.85 8.37
C GLY A 132 3.37 -3.07 8.03
N SER A 133 2.04 -2.98 8.13
CA SER A 133 1.15 -4.09 7.77
C SER A 133 1.20 -4.42 6.28
N ILE A 134 1.22 -3.41 5.41
CA ILE A 134 1.38 -3.63 3.97
C ILE A 134 2.71 -4.31 3.68
N TYR A 135 3.80 -3.82 4.26
CA TYR A 135 5.12 -4.44 4.11
C TYR A 135 5.09 -5.93 4.49
N ALA A 136 4.62 -6.23 5.70
CA ALA A 136 4.55 -7.59 6.21
C ALA A 136 3.67 -8.51 5.35
N HIS A 137 2.51 -8.02 4.90
CA HIS A 137 1.61 -8.79 4.05
C HIS A 137 2.22 -9.09 2.68
N VAL A 138 2.89 -8.11 2.05
CA VAL A 138 3.59 -8.33 0.79
C VAL A 138 4.71 -9.35 0.95
N GLU A 139 5.58 -9.19 1.94
CA GLU A 139 6.68 -10.13 2.22
C GLU A 139 6.16 -11.56 2.45
N GLN A 140 5.08 -11.71 3.22
CA GLN A 140 4.50 -13.01 3.51
C GLN A 140 3.87 -13.68 2.28
N CYS A 141 3.21 -12.92 1.40
CA CYS A 141 2.44 -13.49 0.29
C CYS A 141 3.21 -13.56 -1.03
N PHE A 142 4.27 -12.78 -1.21
CA PHE A 142 4.90 -12.58 -2.52
C PHE A 142 5.41 -13.88 -3.16
N ARG A 143 6.24 -14.65 -2.44
CA ARG A 143 6.75 -15.94 -2.94
C ARG A 143 5.66 -16.98 -3.20
N PRO A 144 4.71 -17.23 -2.27
CA PRO A 144 3.59 -18.13 -2.56
C PRO A 144 2.79 -17.74 -3.82
N LEU A 145 2.47 -16.45 -3.98
CA LEU A 145 1.74 -15.97 -5.16
C LEU A 145 2.56 -16.14 -6.44
N LEU A 146 3.87 -15.85 -6.41
CA LEU A 146 4.77 -16.11 -7.54
C LEU A 146 4.80 -17.59 -7.94
N SER A 147 4.87 -18.50 -6.97
CA SER A 147 4.90 -19.95 -7.27
C SER A 147 3.63 -20.46 -7.93
N ILE A 148 2.48 -19.81 -7.69
CA ILE A 148 1.21 -20.15 -8.32
C ILE A 148 1.13 -19.50 -9.70
N GLY A 149 1.29 -18.17 -9.77
CA GLY A 149 1.03 -17.36 -10.95
C GLY A 149 2.11 -17.43 -12.05
N PHE A 150 3.31 -17.91 -11.71
CA PHE A 150 4.47 -17.98 -12.61
C PHE A 150 5.23 -19.30 -12.44
N ALA A 151 4.50 -20.38 -12.16
CA ALA A 151 5.05 -21.68 -11.77
C ALA A 151 6.17 -22.19 -12.68
N SER A 152 6.05 -21.99 -14.00
CA SER A 152 7.07 -22.40 -14.98
C SER A 152 8.44 -21.75 -14.76
N ARG A 153 8.49 -20.51 -14.24
CA ARG A 153 9.75 -19.78 -13.95
C ARG A 153 10.52 -20.39 -12.77
N PHE A 154 9.86 -21.20 -11.95
CA PHE A 154 10.43 -21.83 -10.76
C PHE A 154 10.69 -23.35 -10.93
N LYS A 155 10.32 -23.95 -12.06
CA LYS A 155 10.51 -25.39 -12.32
C LYS A 155 11.96 -25.78 -12.69
N ASN A 156 12.86 -24.82 -12.86
CA ASN A 156 14.26 -25.03 -13.28
C ASN A 156 15.30 -24.60 -12.21
N GLN A 157 14.96 -24.60 -10.92
CA GLN A 157 15.91 -24.46 -9.82
C GLN A 157 16.06 -25.75 -9.03
#